data_AF-A0A9E4IBL4-F1
#
_entry.id   AF-A0A9E4IBL4-F1
#
_cell.length_a   1.000
_cell.length_b   1.000
_cell.length_c   1.000
_cell.angle_alpha   90.00
_cell.angle_beta   90.00
_cell.angle_gamma   90.00
#
_symmetry.space_group_name_H-M   'P 1'
#
loop_
_entity.id
_entity.type
_entity.pdbx_description
1 polymer ?
#
loop_
_entity_poly.entity_id
_entity_poly.type
_entity_poly.pdbx_seq_one_letter_code
_entity_poly.pdbx_strand_id
1 'polypeptide(L)'
;MTKRRGKIQTVLGPVPPESVGITLPHEHVLIDMTAGQSSASALLGSTESVERASAQPEAGLEPGQNGPGVAASFTNRWGKPVTLDTRADIERYWFFYGNYRLTDIDDVIYEANLFKRHGGSCLVDQTPRGLARDPRGLAQVARATGVHVVMGTGFYSQHHHPSNMSEMSISRLQELITGDIVDGVAGGIRAGIIGEVGLSWPLSPNEEKSLRASIRSQRETGAPISIHPGYSPDSVWDAIRIVEEEGGDLSRVAFSHVEHRLPSRPAPHSFDPAPFLELAATGASLLLDGFGREASHRQRGPIDDPNDGVRLNYLMTLAEAGYEQQLLISHDLALQHWYRRYGGFGWQHIPETVQQLMRYKGFDQQLIDQILIENPRRLLTSP
;
A
#
# COMPACT_ATOMS: atom_id res chain seq x y z
N MET A 1 -15.33 -23.16 -6.41
CA MET A 1 -15.12 -21.76 -6.85
C MET A 1 -16.37 -21.05 -7.35
N THR A 2 -17.43 -21.75 -7.78
CA THR A 2 -18.67 -21.17 -8.37
C THR A 2 -19.39 -20.08 -7.55
N LYS A 3 -19.28 -20.05 -6.22
CA LYS A 3 -19.95 -19.04 -5.37
C LYS A 3 -19.35 -17.62 -5.46
N ARG A 4 -18.14 -17.46 -6.02
CA ARG A 4 -17.44 -16.16 -6.12
C ARG A 4 -17.46 -15.54 -7.51
N ARG A 5 -17.66 -16.34 -8.55
CA ARG A 5 -17.68 -15.88 -9.93
C ARG A 5 -18.60 -14.68 -10.09
N GLY A 6 -18.09 -13.60 -10.67
CA GLY A 6 -18.81 -12.34 -10.84
C GLY A 6 -19.11 -11.59 -9.54
N LYS A 7 -18.42 -11.88 -8.44
CA LYS A 7 -18.57 -11.22 -7.14
C LYS A 7 -17.24 -10.72 -6.59
N ILE A 8 -17.32 -9.81 -5.63
CA ILE A 8 -16.17 -9.32 -4.86
C ILE A 8 -16.18 -9.99 -3.49
N GLN A 9 -15.06 -10.60 -3.09
CA GLN A 9 -14.92 -11.27 -1.80
C GLN A 9 -14.55 -10.26 -0.71
N THR A 10 -15.47 -9.95 0.19
CA THR A 10 -15.21 -9.14 1.41
C THR A 10 -15.01 -10.04 2.62
N VAL A 11 -14.57 -9.46 3.75
CA VAL A 11 -14.46 -10.17 5.04
C VAL A 11 -15.80 -10.66 5.60
N LEU A 12 -16.93 -10.09 5.14
CA LEU A 12 -18.28 -10.53 5.51
C LEU A 12 -18.89 -11.49 4.49
N GLY A 13 -18.16 -11.85 3.44
CA GLY A 13 -18.62 -12.74 2.38
C GLY A 13 -18.63 -12.08 0.99
N PRO A 14 -19.01 -12.85 -0.05
CA PRO A 14 -19.07 -12.33 -1.41
C PRO A 14 -20.25 -11.37 -1.59
N VAL A 15 -19.99 -10.22 -2.21
CA VAL A 15 -20.99 -9.19 -2.52
C VAL A 15 -21.07 -8.94 -4.02
N PRO A 16 -22.21 -8.45 -4.53
CA PRO A 16 -22.32 -8.03 -5.93
C PRO A 16 -21.36 -6.87 -6.26
N PRO A 17 -20.67 -6.84 -7.41
CA PRO A 17 -19.73 -5.76 -7.75
C PRO A 17 -20.34 -4.36 -7.76
N GLU A 18 -21.63 -4.23 -8.07
CA GLU A 18 -22.37 -2.98 -8.04
C GLU A 18 -22.59 -2.43 -6.62
N SER A 19 -22.42 -3.26 -5.59
CA SER A 19 -22.50 -2.81 -4.19
C SER A 19 -21.24 -2.10 -3.71
N VAL A 20 -20.10 -2.28 -4.41
CA VAL A 20 -18.91 -1.50 -4.14
C VAL A 20 -18.96 -0.22 -4.98
N GLY A 21 -18.97 0.92 -4.29
CA GLY A 21 -18.85 2.26 -4.87
C GLY A 21 -17.40 2.72 -4.87
N ILE A 22 -17.15 3.95 -4.40
CA ILE A 22 -15.78 4.48 -4.25
C ILE A 22 -14.95 3.53 -3.41
N THR A 23 -13.87 3.03 -4.01
CA THR A 23 -13.01 1.98 -3.45
C THR A 23 -11.58 2.47 -3.35
N LEU A 24 -10.96 2.26 -2.19
CA LEU A 24 -9.54 2.49 -1.96
C LEU A 24 -8.82 1.12 -2.01
N PRO A 25 -8.12 0.79 -3.12
CA PRO A 25 -7.59 -0.54 -3.39
C PRO A 25 -6.28 -0.85 -2.64
N HIS A 26 -5.69 0.11 -1.92
CA HIS A 26 -4.49 -0.10 -1.12
C HIS A 26 -4.50 0.74 0.14
N GLU A 27 -4.92 0.11 1.23
CA GLU A 27 -4.93 0.68 2.56
C GLU A 27 -4.46 -0.36 3.57
N HIS A 28 -4.10 0.09 4.78
CA HIS A 28 -3.93 -0.79 5.93
C HIS A 28 -4.98 -0.43 6.99
N VAL A 29 -6.05 -1.22 7.02
CA VAL A 29 -7.17 -1.01 7.95
C VAL A 29 -6.75 -1.39 9.36
N LEU A 30 -6.03 -2.49 9.50
CA LEU A 30 -5.35 -2.88 10.73
C LEU A 30 -3.95 -3.39 10.38
N ILE A 31 -2.92 -2.83 11.02
CA ILE A 31 -1.53 -3.22 10.79
C ILE A 31 -0.68 -2.99 12.05
N ASP A 32 0.26 -3.89 12.29
CA ASP A 32 1.36 -3.67 13.22
C ASP A 32 2.67 -3.95 12.48
N MET A 33 3.30 -2.89 11.97
CA MET A 33 4.59 -3.03 11.27
C MET A 33 5.70 -3.48 12.22
N THR A 34 5.51 -3.33 13.53
CA THR A 34 6.48 -3.74 14.55
C THR A 34 6.42 -5.24 14.85
N ALA A 35 5.43 -5.95 14.30
CA ALA A 35 5.26 -7.38 14.49
C ALA A 35 6.51 -8.16 14.03
N GLY A 36 7.05 -8.98 14.92
CA GLY A 36 8.24 -9.79 14.64
C GLY A 36 9.57 -9.02 14.67
N GLN A 37 9.56 -7.70 14.93
CA GLN A 37 10.76 -6.88 14.99
C GLN A 37 11.26 -6.70 16.43
N SER A 38 12.57 -6.86 16.63
CA SER A 38 13.21 -6.73 17.95
C SER A 38 13.72 -5.32 18.27
N SER A 39 13.80 -4.44 17.27
CA SER A 39 14.31 -3.06 17.41
C SER A 39 13.88 -2.16 16.25
N ALA A 40 14.05 -0.83 16.40
CA ALA A 40 13.87 0.13 15.31
C ALA A 40 14.77 -0.17 14.11
N SER A 41 16.03 -0.54 14.34
CA SER A 41 16.97 -0.91 13.27
C SER A 41 16.50 -2.15 12.49
N ALA A 42 15.92 -3.13 13.19
CA ALA A 42 15.33 -4.31 12.57
C ALA A 42 14.09 -3.96 11.73
N LEU A 43 13.22 -3.08 12.24
CA LEU A 43 12.01 -2.62 11.55
C LEU A 43 12.32 -1.85 10.25
N LEU A 44 13.36 -1.03 10.25
CA LEU A 44 13.59 -0.08 9.17
C LEU A 44 14.43 -0.66 8.03
N GLY A 45 15.08 -1.80 8.28
CA GLY A 45 16.28 -2.21 7.56
C GLY A 45 17.42 -1.23 7.88
N SER A 46 18.64 -1.70 8.11
CA SER A 46 19.80 -0.83 8.23
C SER A 46 20.07 -0.16 6.88
N THR A 47 19.37 0.93 6.58
CA THR A 47 19.65 1.72 5.39
C THR A 47 20.67 2.79 5.73
N GLU A 48 21.57 3.05 4.79
CA GLU A 48 22.51 4.17 4.83
C GLU A 48 21.80 5.50 5.10
N SER A 49 20.51 5.62 4.78
CA SER A 49 19.66 6.78 5.13
C SER A 49 19.28 6.88 6.61
N VAL A 50 19.03 5.75 7.31
CA VAL A 50 18.83 5.74 8.77
C VAL A 50 20.13 6.08 9.48
N GLU A 51 21.26 5.54 9.01
CA GLU A 51 22.58 5.85 9.54
C GLU A 51 22.98 7.31 9.27
N ARG A 52 22.75 7.82 8.05
CA ARG A 52 23.03 9.21 7.67
C ARG A 52 22.12 10.19 8.41
N ALA A 53 20.83 9.89 8.58
CA ALA A 53 19.92 10.69 9.40
C ALA A 53 20.36 10.71 10.87
N SER A 54 20.83 9.57 11.39
CA SER A 54 21.36 9.45 12.76
C SER A 54 22.70 10.16 12.96
N ALA A 55 23.46 10.38 11.88
CA ALA A 55 24.81 10.95 11.90
C ALA A 55 24.87 12.47 11.68
N GLN A 56 23.78 13.13 11.28
CA GLN A 56 23.79 14.59 11.12
C GLN A 56 23.67 15.30 12.48
N PRO A 57 24.56 16.23 12.83
CA PRO A 57 24.38 17.08 14.01
C PRO A 57 23.17 18.00 13.82
N GLU A 58 22.50 18.34 14.92
CA GLU A 58 21.42 19.34 14.89
C GLU A 58 21.96 20.68 14.40
N ALA A 59 21.14 21.43 13.65
CA ALA A 59 21.50 22.76 13.16
C ALA A 59 21.84 23.67 14.34
N GLY A 60 23.07 24.17 14.38
CA GLY A 60 23.59 25.02 15.46
C GLY A 60 24.69 24.37 16.33
N LEU A 61 25.15 23.16 16.01
CA LEU A 61 26.28 22.50 16.69
C LEU A 61 27.48 22.32 15.75
N GLU A 62 28.68 22.62 16.26
CA GLU A 62 29.95 22.43 15.54
C GLU A 62 30.31 20.93 15.41
N PRO A 63 31.08 20.50 14.40
CA PRO A 63 31.58 19.13 14.29
C PRO A 63 32.29 18.68 15.58
N GLY A 64 31.74 17.67 16.25
CA GLY A 64 32.29 17.14 17.52
C GLY A 64 31.61 17.65 18.79
N GLN A 65 30.63 18.56 18.71
CA GLN A 65 29.76 18.90 19.83
C GLN A 65 28.60 17.90 19.94
N ASN A 66 28.59 17.10 21.00
CA ASN A 66 27.46 16.23 21.32
C ASN A 66 26.38 17.03 22.04
N GLY A 67 25.35 17.49 21.31
CA GLY A 67 24.01 17.66 21.88
C GLY A 67 23.44 16.29 22.28
N PRO A 68 22.17 16.16 22.71
CA PRO A 68 21.57 14.84 22.92
C PRO A 68 21.59 13.95 21.66
N GLY A 69 22.10 14.43 20.53
CA GLY A 69 22.39 13.64 19.34
C GLY A 69 21.10 13.31 18.63
N VAL A 70 21.12 13.29 17.31
CA VAL A 70 19.97 12.77 16.58
C VAL A 70 19.73 11.32 17.01
N ALA A 71 20.77 10.51 17.24
CA ALA A 71 20.66 9.16 17.80
C ALA A 71 20.03 9.07 19.22
N ALA A 72 20.28 10.00 20.16
CA ALA A 72 19.61 9.98 21.47
C ALA A 72 18.28 10.79 21.49
N SER A 73 17.98 11.56 20.44
CA SER A 73 16.62 12.03 20.17
C SER A 73 15.76 10.94 19.52
N PHE A 74 16.35 10.05 18.71
CA PHE A 74 15.75 8.85 18.15
C PHE A 74 15.25 7.87 19.22
N THR A 75 16.10 7.50 20.19
CA THR A 75 15.69 6.64 21.32
C THR A 75 14.70 7.32 22.26
N ASN A 76 14.81 8.64 22.47
CA ASN A 76 13.87 9.42 23.28
C ASN A 76 12.51 9.69 22.58
N ARG A 77 12.37 9.41 21.29
CA ARG A 77 11.12 9.56 20.51
C ARG A 77 10.41 8.23 20.29
N TRP A 78 11.12 7.12 20.41
CA TRP A 78 10.57 5.77 20.37
C TRP A 78 9.52 5.57 21.47
N GLY A 79 8.32 5.14 21.09
CA GLY A 79 7.23 4.84 22.04
C GLY A 79 6.37 6.03 22.48
N LYS A 80 6.68 7.25 22.05
CA LYS A 80 5.84 8.43 22.35
C LYS A 80 4.53 8.42 21.53
N PRO A 81 3.43 8.93 22.09
CA PRO A 81 2.16 9.03 21.37
C PRO A 81 2.24 10.09 20.26
N VAL A 82 1.39 9.92 19.24
CA VAL A 82 1.17 10.95 18.23
C VAL A 82 0.29 12.04 18.83
N THR A 83 0.80 13.27 18.84
CA THR A 83 0.13 14.47 19.38
C THR A 83 0.34 15.64 18.42
N LEU A 84 -0.39 16.74 18.61
CA LEU A 84 -0.15 17.95 17.81
C LEU A 84 1.29 18.47 17.96
N ASP A 85 1.86 18.40 19.17
CA ASP A 85 3.24 18.85 19.44
C ASP A 85 4.28 17.98 18.72
N THR A 86 4.02 16.68 18.55
CA THR A 86 4.94 15.74 17.89
C THR A 86 4.69 15.62 16.38
N ARG A 87 3.61 16.20 15.86
CA ARG A 87 3.12 15.96 14.48
C ARG A 87 4.13 16.36 13.40
N ALA A 88 4.74 17.53 13.52
CA ALA A 88 5.71 18.02 12.54
C ALA A 88 7.02 17.21 12.57
N ASP A 89 7.44 16.79 13.78
CA ASP A 89 8.61 15.93 13.94
C ASP A 89 8.39 14.55 13.33
N ILE A 90 7.21 13.96 13.50
CA ILE A 90 6.87 12.65 12.92
C ILE A 90 6.87 12.70 11.38
N GLU A 91 6.34 13.78 10.78
CA GLU A 91 6.37 13.98 9.33
C GLU A 91 7.81 13.97 8.80
N ARG A 92 8.71 14.64 9.53
CA ARG A 92 10.13 14.79 9.14
C ARG A 92 11.01 13.60 9.52
N TYR A 93 10.62 12.83 10.53
CA TYR A 93 11.34 11.68 11.04
C TYR A 93 10.32 10.57 11.31
N TRP A 94 10.17 9.61 10.40
CA TRP A 94 9.10 8.60 10.45
C TRP A 94 9.18 7.66 11.67
N PHE A 95 10.28 7.74 12.43
CA PHE A 95 10.75 6.77 13.41
C PHE A 95 10.12 6.92 14.80
N PHE A 96 8.79 6.80 14.89
CA PHE A 96 8.05 6.80 16.14
C PHE A 96 7.31 5.47 16.32
N TYR A 97 7.66 4.67 17.33
CA TYR A 97 7.08 3.33 17.53
C TYR A 97 5.53 3.30 17.49
N GLY A 98 4.88 4.24 18.21
CA GLY A 98 3.41 4.31 18.24
C GLY A 98 2.79 4.63 16.87
N ASN A 99 3.57 5.24 15.98
CA ASN A 99 3.13 5.59 14.64
C ASN A 99 2.98 4.37 13.72
N TYR A 100 3.66 3.26 14.02
CA TYR A 100 3.70 2.04 13.19
C TYR A 100 2.60 1.02 13.53
N ARG A 101 1.66 1.38 14.41
CA ARG A 101 0.64 0.49 14.94
C ARG A 101 -0.74 1.10 14.72
N LEU A 102 -1.45 0.59 13.72
CA LEU A 102 -2.85 0.87 13.48
C LEU A 102 -3.66 -0.31 14.04
N THR A 103 -3.68 -0.43 15.36
CA THR A 103 -4.31 -1.56 16.06
C THR A 103 -5.47 -1.16 16.97
N ASP A 104 -5.68 0.14 17.17
CA ASP A 104 -6.83 0.66 17.92
C ASP A 104 -8.09 0.64 17.04
N ILE A 105 -9.02 -0.26 17.38
CA ILE A 105 -10.24 -0.47 16.60
C ILE A 105 -11.16 0.75 16.59
N ASP A 106 -11.15 1.58 17.65
CA ASP A 106 -12.02 2.74 17.75
C ASP A 106 -11.53 3.88 16.85
N ASP A 107 -10.21 4.02 16.70
CA ASP A 107 -9.60 4.91 15.72
C ASP A 107 -9.94 4.48 14.30
N VAL A 108 -9.80 3.19 13.99
CA VAL A 108 -10.12 2.63 12.66
C VAL A 108 -11.60 2.81 12.32
N ILE A 109 -12.50 2.53 13.27
CA ILE A 109 -13.95 2.75 13.10
C ILE A 109 -14.27 4.23 12.89
N TYR A 110 -13.57 5.14 13.61
CA TYR A 110 -13.74 6.57 13.42
C TYR A 110 -13.35 7.02 12.00
N GLU A 111 -12.18 6.61 11.50
CA GLU A 111 -11.68 6.94 10.16
C GLU A 111 -12.57 6.31 9.07
N ALA A 112 -12.97 5.05 9.21
CA ALA A 112 -13.86 4.39 8.25
C ALA A 112 -15.26 5.02 8.20
N ASN A 113 -15.78 5.53 9.34
CA ASN A 113 -17.02 6.31 9.34
C ASN A 113 -16.86 7.70 8.71
N LEU A 114 -15.69 8.34 8.78
CA LEU A 114 -15.40 9.55 8.02
C LEU A 114 -15.38 9.27 6.52
N PHE A 115 -14.69 8.21 6.10
CA PHE A 115 -14.67 7.75 4.71
C PHE A 115 -16.07 7.51 4.16
N LYS A 116 -16.89 6.74 4.89
CA LYS A 116 -18.29 6.46 4.52
C LYS A 116 -19.14 7.71 4.39
N ARG A 117 -19.01 8.66 5.33
CA ARG A 117 -19.77 9.92 5.31
C ARG A 117 -19.50 10.76 4.06
N HIS A 118 -18.33 10.62 3.44
CA HIS A 118 -17.96 11.32 2.21
C HIS A 118 -18.18 10.49 0.93
N GLY A 119 -18.93 9.37 1.03
CA GLY A 119 -19.28 8.53 -0.13
C GLY A 119 -18.34 7.35 -0.36
N GLY A 120 -17.34 7.16 0.49
CA GLY A 120 -16.51 5.96 0.51
C GLY A 120 -17.32 4.69 0.76
N SER A 121 -17.00 3.61 0.05
CA SER A 121 -17.77 2.37 0.09
C SER A 121 -16.94 1.13 0.43
N CYS A 122 -15.71 1.05 -0.08
CA CYS A 122 -14.86 -0.14 0.08
C CYS A 122 -13.41 0.24 0.41
N LEU A 123 -12.83 -0.46 1.40
CA LEU A 123 -11.42 -0.44 1.75
C LEU A 123 -10.80 -1.81 1.43
N VAL A 124 -9.67 -1.83 0.75
CA VAL A 124 -8.89 -3.05 0.54
C VAL A 124 -7.69 -3.01 1.47
N ASP A 125 -7.74 -3.85 2.51
CA ASP A 125 -6.65 -4.04 3.46
C ASP A 125 -5.57 -4.90 2.81
N GLN A 126 -4.42 -4.30 2.52
CA GLN A 126 -3.27 -4.96 1.92
C GLN A 126 -2.31 -5.52 2.97
N THR A 127 -2.68 -5.56 4.26
CA THR A 127 -1.81 -6.08 5.33
C THR A 127 -1.59 -7.59 5.15
N PRO A 128 -0.39 -8.05 4.75
CA PRO A 128 -0.14 -9.46 4.46
C PRO A 128 0.36 -10.22 5.71
N ARG A 129 0.80 -11.46 5.52
CA ARG A 129 1.48 -12.21 6.58
C ARG A 129 2.81 -11.53 6.92
N GLY A 130 3.11 -11.45 8.21
CA GLY A 130 4.30 -10.75 8.74
C GLY A 130 4.00 -9.38 9.35
N LEU A 131 2.88 -8.75 8.99
CA LEU A 131 2.49 -7.41 9.45
C LEU A 131 1.27 -7.42 10.38
N ALA A 132 1.07 -8.52 11.10
CA ALA A 132 -0.04 -8.74 12.04
C ALA A 132 -1.46 -8.58 11.44
N ARG A 133 -1.69 -9.07 10.22
CA ARG A 133 -3.02 -9.15 9.60
C ARG A 133 -4.08 -9.71 10.58
N ASP A 134 -5.19 -9.00 10.76
CA ASP A 134 -6.27 -9.35 11.70
C ASP A 134 -7.65 -9.53 11.01
N PRO A 135 -7.98 -10.74 10.53
CA PRO A 135 -9.26 -11.00 9.87
C PRO A 135 -10.50 -10.69 10.74
N ARG A 136 -10.40 -10.88 12.06
CA ARG A 136 -11.54 -10.68 12.97
C ARG A 136 -11.78 -9.20 13.20
N GLY A 137 -10.70 -8.45 13.42
CA GLY A 137 -10.74 -6.99 13.51
C GLY A 137 -11.32 -6.37 12.25
N LEU A 138 -10.86 -6.78 11.06
CA LEU A 138 -11.42 -6.30 9.78
C LEU A 138 -12.94 -6.56 9.68
N ALA A 139 -13.40 -7.76 10.07
CA ALA A 139 -14.83 -8.07 10.09
C ALA A 139 -15.61 -7.25 11.13
N GLN A 140 -14.99 -6.89 12.26
CA GLN A 140 -15.58 -6.00 13.25
C GLN A 140 -15.74 -4.58 12.67
N VAL A 141 -14.71 -4.01 12.04
CA VAL A 141 -14.78 -2.70 11.36
C VAL A 141 -15.89 -2.68 10.31
N ALA A 142 -15.94 -3.71 9.45
CA ALA A 142 -16.94 -3.81 8.40
C ALA A 142 -18.37 -3.84 8.95
N ARG A 143 -18.62 -4.58 10.04
CA ARG A 143 -19.95 -4.61 10.70
C ARG A 143 -20.30 -3.30 11.38
N ALA A 144 -19.34 -2.67 12.06
CA ALA A 144 -19.58 -1.46 12.83
C ALA A 144 -19.86 -0.24 11.95
N THR A 145 -19.21 -0.16 10.78
CA THR A 145 -19.30 1.01 9.89
C THR A 145 -20.20 0.76 8.69
N GLY A 146 -20.37 -0.51 8.29
CA GLY A 146 -21.03 -0.89 7.04
C GLY A 146 -20.24 -0.45 5.80
N VAL A 147 -18.93 -0.23 5.93
CA VAL A 147 -17.99 -0.13 4.80
C VAL A 147 -17.60 -1.56 4.40
N HIS A 148 -17.49 -1.83 3.10
CA HIS A 148 -16.95 -3.10 2.63
C HIS A 148 -15.44 -3.16 2.92
N VAL A 149 -14.97 -4.27 3.45
CA VAL A 149 -13.54 -4.51 3.67
C VAL A 149 -13.13 -5.76 2.92
N VAL A 150 -12.17 -5.63 2.01
CA VAL A 150 -11.52 -6.75 1.32
C VAL A 150 -10.20 -7.01 2.02
N MET A 151 -9.93 -8.26 2.40
CA MET A 151 -8.70 -8.64 3.09
C MET A 151 -7.69 -9.21 2.10
N GLY A 152 -6.43 -8.79 2.25
CA GLY A 152 -5.26 -9.30 1.54
C GLY A 152 -4.71 -10.63 2.07
N THR A 153 -3.78 -11.19 1.32
CA THR A 153 -2.98 -12.38 1.68
C THR A 153 -1.60 -12.32 1.04
N GLY A 154 -0.78 -13.35 1.17
CA GLY A 154 0.60 -13.34 0.70
C GLY A 154 1.59 -12.96 1.80
N PHE A 155 2.80 -12.65 1.39
CA PHE A 155 3.93 -12.34 2.26
C PHE A 155 4.56 -11.03 1.83
N TYR A 156 4.98 -10.24 2.81
CA TYR A 156 5.61 -8.95 2.57
C TYR A 156 7.09 -9.09 2.16
N SER A 157 7.91 -8.08 2.44
CA SER A 157 9.37 -8.10 2.22
C SER A 157 10.08 -9.06 3.17
N GLN A 158 11.31 -9.44 2.80
CA GLN A 158 12.14 -10.41 3.52
C GLN A 158 12.31 -10.10 5.03
N HIS A 159 12.25 -8.82 5.41
CA HIS A 159 12.39 -8.39 6.80
C HIS A 159 11.20 -8.79 7.69
N HIS A 160 10.06 -9.11 7.08
CA HIS A 160 8.81 -9.50 7.76
C HIS A 160 8.43 -10.96 7.47
N HIS A 161 9.29 -11.70 6.78
CA HIS A 161 9.08 -13.12 6.53
C HIS A 161 9.17 -13.92 7.85
N PRO A 162 8.43 -15.03 7.97
CA PRO A 162 8.58 -15.92 9.12
C PRO A 162 9.99 -16.51 9.16
N SER A 163 10.49 -16.85 10.35
CA SER A 163 11.86 -17.37 10.53
C SER A 163 12.17 -18.64 9.73
N ASN A 164 11.16 -19.45 9.43
CA ASN A 164 11.27 -20.65 8.61
C ASN A 164 10.97 -20.43 7.12
N MET A 165 10.92 -19.18 6.63
CA MET A 165 10.62 -18.88 5.22
C MET A 165 11.57 -19.60 4.26
N SER A 166 12.87 -19.67 4.56
CA SER A 166 13.86 -20.34 3.71
C SER A 166 13.58 -21.82 3.52
N GLU A 167 12.99 -22.48 4.52
CA GLU A 167 12.65 -23.92 4.50
C GLU A 167 11.36 -24.19 3.73
N MET A 168 10.45 -23.21 3.62
CA MET A 168 9.20 -23.38 2.88
C MET A 168 9.46 -23.44 1.38
N SER A 169 8.88 -24.44 0.70
CA SER A 169 8.88 -24.55 -0.76
C SER A 169 7.88 -23.56 -1.38
N ILE A 170 8.03 -23.27 -2.68
CA ILE A 170 7.05 -22.49 -3.46
C ILE A 170 5.64 -23.09 -3.31
N SER A 171 5.51 -24.42 -3.42
CA SER A 171 4.23 -25.11 -3.27
C SER A 171 3.62 -24.88 -1.89
N ARG A 172 4.44 -24.89 -0.83
CA ARG A 172 3.93 -24.63 0.52
C ARG A 172 3.43 -23.19 0.68
N LEU A 173 4.13 -22.22 0.10
CA LEU A 173 3.68 -20.82 0.09
C LEU A 173 2.37 -20.67 -0.71
N GLN A 174 2.28 -21.33 -1.87
CA GLN A 174 1.06 -21.33 -2.70
C GLN A 174 -0.13 -21.92 -1.93
N GLU A 175 0.04 -23.05 -1.23
CA GLU A 175 -1.00 -23.65 -0.39
C GLU A 175 -1.52 -22.67 0.67
N LEU A 176 -0.63 -21.92 1.32
CA LEU A 176 -1.02 -20.94 2.35
C LEU A 176 -1.80 -19.77 1.76
N ILE A 177 -1.35 -19.25 0.61
CA ILE A 177 -2.02 -18.14 -0.10
C ILE A 177 -3.39 -18.58 -0.61
N THR A 178 -3.42 -19.73 -1.29
CA THR A 178 -4.64 -20.31 -1.86
C THR A 178 -5.62 -20.72 -0.77
N GLY A 179 -5.16 -21.26 0.36
CA GLY A 179 -6.01 -21.58 1.51
C GLY A 179 -6.72 -20.36 2.10
N ASP A 180 -6.01 -19.23 2.25
CA ASP A 180 -6.62 -17.97 2.72
C ASP A 180 -7.73 -17.47 1.78
N ILE A 181 -7.55 -17.71 0.48
CA ILE A 181 -8.56 -17.39 -0.53
C ILE A 181 -9.68 -18.41 -0.43
N VAL A 182 -9.42 -19.69 -0.68
CA VAL A 182 -10.40 -20.75 -0.95
C VAL A 182 -11.16 -21.15 0.32
N ASP A 183 -10.46 -21.39 1.41
CA ASP A 183 -11.03 -21.91 2.66
C ASP A 183 -11.36 -20.77 3.61
N GLY A 184 -10.41 -19.84 3.77
CA GLY A 184 -10.46 -18.72 4.69
C GLY A 184 -9.76 -19.00 6.01
N VAL A 185 -9.65 -17.96 6.82
CA VAL A 185 -8.99 -17.94 8.13
C VAL A 185 -9.98 -17.50 9.22
N ALA A 186 -9.58 -17.68 10.48
CA ALA A 186 -10.29 -17.15 11.65
C ALA A 186 -11.82 -17.43 11.66
N GLY A 187 -12.23 -18.63 11.26
CA GLY A 187 -13.65 -19.01 11.17
C GLY A 187 -14.26 -18.86 9.77
N GLY A 188 -13.45 -18.89 8.71
CA GLY A 188 -13.91 -18.91 7.31
C GLY A 188 -13.93 -17.55 6.61
N ILE A 189 -13.29 -16.53 7.20
CA ILE A 189 -13.10 -15.21 6.58
C ILE A 189 -12.06 -15.35 5.47
N ARG A 190 -12.41 -14.98 4.24
CA ARG A 190 -11.60 -15.25 3.05
C ARG A 190 -10.95 -13.99 2.52
N ALA A 191 -9.73 -14.14 2.02
CA ALA A 191 -9.03 -13.10 1.28
C ALA A 191 -9.69 -12.87 -0.09
N GLY A 192 -9.66 -11.63 -0.57
CA GLY A 192 -10.17 -11.23 -1.88
C GLY A 192 -9.08 -10.79 -2.86
N ILE A 193 -7.85 -10.57 -2.38
CA ILE A 193 -6.68 -10.16 -3.18
C ILE A 193 -5.41 -10.81 -2.61
N ILE A 194 -4.44 -11.10 -3.46
CA ILE A 194 -3.10 -11.54 -3.07
C ILE A 194 -2.24 -10.28 -2.98
N GLY A 195 -1.98 -9.80 -1.77
CA GLY A 195 -1.22 -8.59 -1.58
C GLY A 195 -1.25 -8.06 -0.14
N GLU A 196 -0.33 -7.15 0.19
CA GLU A 196 0.75 -6.70 -0.70
C GLU A 196 1.92 -7.70 -0.75
N VAL A 197 2.33 -8.10 -1.96
CA VAL A 197 3.48 -8.98 -2.18
C VAL A 197 4.74 -8.12 -2.16
N GLY A 198 5.51 -8.21 -1.07
CA GLY A 198 6.65 -7.33 -0.81
C GLY A 198 7.92 -7.75 -1.53
N LEU A 199 8.52 -6.83 -2.28
CA LEU A 199 9.82 -7.00 -2.93
C LEU A 199 10.80 -5.94 -2.43
N SER A 200 12.03 -6.35 -2.15
CA SER A 200 13.16 -5.45 -1.98
C SER A 200 13.90 -5.30 -3.31
N TRP A 201 14.81 -4.31 -3.39
CA TRP A 201 15.77 -4.24 -4.47
C TRP A 201 17.20 -4.11 -3.91
N PRO A 202 18.15 -4.97 -4.33
CA PRO A 202 17.96 -6.13 -5.23
C PRO A 202 16.99 -7.19 -4.68
N LEU A 203 16.31 -7.91 -5.58
CA LEU A 203 15.33 -8.92 -5.23
C LEU A 203 15.99 -10.09 -4.46
N SER A 204 15.47 -10.43 -3.29
CA SER A 204 15.98 -11.56 -2.52
C SER A 204 15.41 -12.91 -3.01
N PRO A 205 16.12 -14.04 -2.80
CA PRO A 205 15.61 -15.35 -3.19
C PRO A 205 14.28 -15.73 -2.53
N ASN A 206 14.05 -15.31 -1.28
CA ASN A 206 12.79 -15.60 -0.58
C ASN A 206 11.63 -14.72 -1.06
N GLU A 207 11.90 -13.47 -1.45
CA GLU A 207 10.88 -12.60 -2.07
C GLU A 207 10.53 -13.10 -3.47
N GLU A 208 11.50 -13.53 -4.29
CA GLU A 208 11.22 -14.19 -5.58
C GLU A 208 10.37 -15.44 -5.39
N LYS A 209 10.73 -16.29 -4.41
CA LYS A 209 9.97 -17.49 -4.05
C LYS A 209 8.51 -17.16 -3.67
N SER A 210 8.31 -16.09 -2.90
CA SER A 210 6.99 -15.58 -2.52
C SER A 210 6.19 -15.06 -3.72
N LEU A 211 6.84 -14.31 -4.62
CA LEU A 211 6.22 -13.77 -5.83
C LEU A 211 5.75 -14.90 -6.75
N ARG A 212 6.60 -15.90 -7.03
CA ARG A 212 6.24 -17.06 -7.85
C ARG A 212 5.06 -17.84 -7.24
N ALA A 213 5.05 -18.05 -5.92
CA ALA A 213 3.92 -18.69 -5.23
C ALA A 213 2.61 -17.87 -5.34
N SER A 214 2.72 -16.54 -5.27
CA SER A 214 1.59 -15.61 -5.45
C SER A 214 1.01 -15.70 -6.85
N ILE A 215 1.86 -15.73 -7.89
CA ILE A 215 1.44 -15.86 -9.29
C ILE A 215 0.76 -17.21 -9.55
N ARG A 216 1.30 -18.31 -9.02
CA ARG A 216 0.65 -19.62 -9.12
C ARG A 216 -0.72 -19.65 -8.44
N SER A 217 -0.85 -18.99 -7.29
CA SER A 217 -2.12 -18.84 -6.58
C SER A 217 -3.13 -17.99 -7.37
N GLN A 218 -2.68 -16.92 -8.04
CA GLN A 218 -3.53 -16.16 -8.97
C GLN A 218 -4.03 -17.05 -10.10
N ARG A 219 -3.16 -17.84 -10.72
CA ARG A 219 -3.56 -18.73 -11.83
C ARG A 219 -4.57 -19.79 -11.40
N GLU A 220 -4.44 -20.30 -10.19
CA GLU A 220 -5.36 -21.30 -9.64
C GLU A 220 -6.72 -20.70 -9.25
N THR A 221 -6.71 -19.50 -8.66
CA THR A 221 -7.91 -18.93 -8.02
C THR A 221 -8.58 -17.82 -8.80
N GLY A 222 -7.87 -17.22 -9.76
CA GLY A 222 -8.24 -15.99 -10.45
C GLY A 222 -8.11 -14.73 -9.59
N ALA A 223 -7.65 -14.79 -8.34
CA ALA A 223 -7.54 -13.63 -7.46
C ALA A 223 -6.54 -12.59 -8.00
N PRO A 224 -6.83 -11.28 -7.90
CA PRO A 224 -5.88 -10.26 -8.31
C PRO A 224 -4.63 -10.25 -7.42
N ILE A 225 -3.53 -9.69 -7.91
CA ILE A 225 -2.29 -9.49 -7.16
C ILE A 225 -2.02 -7.98 -6.99
N SER A 226 -1.62 -7.56 -5.79
CA SER A 226 -0.96 -6.27 -5.57
C SER A 226 0.52 -6.52 -5.23
N ILE A 227 1.43 -5.95 -6.02
CA ILE A 227 2.87 -6.09 -5.86
C ILE A 227 3.43 -4.77 -5.31
N HIS A 228 4.22 -4.86 -4.24
CA HIS A 228 5.03 -3.79 -3.67
C HIS A 228 6.45 -3.88 -4.22
N PRO A 229 6.83 -3.03 -5.19
CA PRO A 229 8.18 -3.07 -5.75
C PRO A 229 9.20 -2.50 -4.75
N GLY A 230 10.44 -2.96 -4.85
CA GLY A 230 11.58 -2.34 -4.17
C GLY A 230 11.90 -0.95 -4.74
N TYR A 231 12.76 -0.18 -4.06
CA TYR A 231 13.10 1.21 -4.41
C TYR A 231 14.03 1.33 -5.64
N SER A 232 13.64 0.72 -6.76
CA SER A 232 14.29 0.83 -8.07
C SER A 232 13.26 0.55 -9.17
N PRO A 233 13.30 1.25 -10.33
CA PRO A 233 12.49 0.90 -11.49
C PRO A 233 12.69 -0.56 -11.91
N ASP A 234 13.92 -1.06 -11.80
CA ASP A 234 14.25 -2.45 -12.17
C ASP A 234 13.42 -3.46 -11.37
N SER A 235 13.02 -3.12 -10.14
CA SER A 235 12.16 -4.00 -9.35
C SER A 235 10.77 -4.19 -9.97
N VAL A 236 10.25 -3.18 -10.68
CA VAL A 236 8.96 -3.28 -11.39
C VAL A 236 9.11 -4.22 -12.60
N TRP A 237 10.16 -4.01 -13.39
CA TRP A 237 10.42 -4.78 -14.60
C TRP A 237 10.82 -6.23 -14.32
N ASP A 238 11.59 -6.47 -13.25
CA ASP A 238 11.89 -7.81 -12.76
C ASP A 238 10.62 -8.56 -12.35
N ALA A 239 9.71 -7.88 -11.65
CA ALA A 239 8.43 -8.47 -11.26
C ALA A 239 7.55 -8.79 -12.48
N ILE A 240 7.47 -7.91 -13.48
CA ILE A 240 6.76 -8.19 -14.74
C ILE A 240 7.31 -9.44 -15.40
N ARG A 241 8.63 -9.53 -15.56
CA ARG A 241 9.28 -10.70 -16.17
C ARG A 241 8.93 -11.99 -15.42
N ILE A 242 8.95 -11.97 -14.09
CA ILE A 242 8.59 -13.15 -13.27
C ILE A 242 7.11 -13.51 -13.42
N VAL A 243 6.22 -12.51 -13.50
CA VAL A 243 4.78 -12.74 -13.78
C VAL A 243 4.61 -13.45 -15.12
N GLU A 244 5.27 -12.98 -16.18
CA GLU A 244 5.21 -13.58 -17.51
C GLU A 244 5.80 -15.01 -17.54
N GLU A 245 6.96 -15.21 -16.91
CA GLU A 245 7.61 -16.53 -16.79
C GLU A 245 6.72 -17.58 -16.11
N GLU A 246 5.99 -17.21 -15.06
CA GLU A 246 5.08 -18.11 -14.34
C GLU A 246 3.69 -18.23 -15.00
N GLY A 247 3.44 -17.45 -16.08
CA GLY A 247 2.18 -17.41 -16.81
C GLY A 247 1.05 -16.72 -16.05
N GLY A 248 1.37 -15.71 -15.25
CA GLY A 248 0.40 -14.86 -14.56
C GLY A 248 -0.33 -13.91 -15.50
N ASP A 249 -1.51 -13.45 -15.07
CA ASP A 249 -2.34 -12.52 -15.83
C ASP A 249 -2.06 -11.08 -15.37
N LEU A 250 -1.28 -10.33 -16.16
CA LEU A 250 -0.94 -8.94 -15.88
C LEU A 250 -2.17 -8.04 -15.78
N SER A 251 -3.27 -8.32 -16.48
CA SER A 251 -4.51 -7.53 -16.38
C SER A 251 -5.16 -7.58 -14.99
N ARG A 252 -4.70 -8.52 -14.15
CA ARG A 252 -5.10 -8.79 -12.77
C ARG A 252 -3.97 -8.46 -11.77
N VAL A 253 -2.92 -7.76 -12.21
CA VAL A 253 -1.82 -7.30 -11.35
C VAL A 253 -1.88 -5.78 -11.21
N ALA A 254 -1.80 -5.30 -9.97
CA ALA A 254 -1.59 -3.90 -9.64
C ALA A 254 -0.18 -3.71 -9.08
N PHE A 255 0.56 -2.74 -9.59
CA PHE A 255 1.82 -2.30 -9.00
C PHE A 255 1.53 -1.11 -8.09
N SER A 256 1.74 -1.27 -6.79
CA SER A 256 1.64 -0.16 -5.83
C SER A 256 2.77 0.84 -6.02
N HIS A 257 2.63 2.02 -5.42
CA HIS A 257 3.73 2.95 -5.23
C HIS A 257 4.37 3.51 -6.51
N VAL A 258 3.75 3.35 -7.68
CA VAL A 258 4.45 3.54 -8.97
C VAL A 258 4.98 4.95 -9.15
N GLU A 259 4.35 5.97 -8.56
CA GLU A 259 4.78 7.37 -8.63
C GLU A 259 6.19 7.61 -8.08
N HIS A 260 6.69 6.67 -7.28
CA HIS A 260 8.02 6.75 -6.68
C HIS A 260 8.86 5.48 -6.85
N ARG A 261 8.38 4.50 -7.63
CA ARG A 261 9.13 3.31 -8.03
C ARG A 261 9.66 3.42 -9.45
N LEU A 262 8.93 4.10 -10.34
CA LEU A 262 9.34 4.38 -11.71
C LEU A 262 9.94 5.80 -11.74
N PRO A 263 11.25 5.99 -11.48
CA PRO A 263 11.89 7.28 -11.62
C PRO A 263 11.70 7.81 -13.03
N SER A 264 11.23 9.03 -13.07
CA SER A 264 11.36 9.90 -14.21
C SER A 264 12.80 10.39 -14.30
N ARG A 265 13.49 10.29 -15.46
CA ARG A 265 14.51 11.28 -15.82
C ARG A 265 15.04 11.15 -17.24
N PRO A 266 15.24 12.32 -17.87
CA PRO A 266 16.63 12.77 -18.00
C PRO A 266 17.05 13.97 -17.15
N ALA A 267 16.16 14.70 -16.46
CA ALA A 267 16.54 15.86 -15.63
C ALA A 267 16.02 15.84 -14.17
N PRO A 268 16.77 16.41 -13.20
CA PRO A 268 16.26 16.62 -11.86
C PRO A 268 14.88 17.24 -11.79
N HIS A 269 13.94 16.56 -11.12
CA HIS A 269 12.61 17.03 -10.74
C HIS A 269 11.60 17.21 -11.89
N SER A 270 11.75 16.51 -13.00
CA SER A 270 10.76 16.46 -14.09
C SER A 270 10.02 15.11 -14.13
N PHE A 271 8.70 15.15 -14.32
CA PHE A 271 7.91 13.96 -14.66
C PHE A 271 8.23 13.47 -16.08
N ASP A 272 8.46 12.17 -16.20
CA ASP A 272 8.65 11.46 -17.46
C ASP A 272 7.54 10.41 -17.56
N PRO A 273 6.58 10.56 -18.49
CA PRO A 273 5.47 9.64 -18.62
C PRO A 273 5.87 8.31 -19.26
N ALA A 274 7.03 8.22 -19.93
CA ALA A 274 7.42 7.03 -20.71
C ALA A 274 7.35 5.71 -19.90
N PRO A 275 8.00 5.57 -18.73
CA PRO A 275 7.94 4.32 -17.97
C PRO A 275 6.53 3.99 -17.45
N PHE A 276 5.69 5.01 -17.19
CA PHE A 276 4.30 4.80 -16.78
C PHE A 276 3.44 4.30 -17.93
N LEU A 277 3.63 4.85 -19.14
CA LEU A 277 2.96 4.41 -20.36
C LEU A 277 3.38 2.98 -20.74
N GLU A 278 4.67 2.66 -20.61
CA GLU A 278 5.18 1.31 -20.83
C GLU A 278 4.56 0.29 -19.87
N LEU A 279 4.46 0.63 -18.57
CA LEU A 279 3.80 -0.23 -17.59
C LEU A 279 2.31 -0.40 -17.92
N ALA A 280 1.62 0.68 -18.31
CA ALA A 280 0.20 0.62 -18.65
C ALA A 280 -0.07 -0.25 -19.89
N ALA A 281 0.85 -0.22 -20.86
CA ALA A 281 0.78 -1.04 -22.07
C ALA A 281 0.86 -2.55 -21.81
N THR A 282 1.43 -2.97 -20.67
CA THR A 282 1.44 -4.38 -20.25
C THR A 282 0.05 -4.91 -19.86
N GLY A 283 -0.91 -4.01 -19.64
CA GLY A 283 -2.24 -4.32 -19.10
C GLY A 283 -2.32 -4.30 -17.57
N ALA A 284 -1.19 -4.20 -16.87
CA ALA A 284 -1.15 -4.05 -15.43
C ALA A 284 -1.79 -2.73 -14.97
N SER A 285 -2.33 -2.73 -13.76
CA SER A 285 -2.87 -1.53 -13.14
C SER A 285 -1.77 -0.75 -12.43
N LEU A 286 -1.75 0.57 -12.63
CA LEU A 286 -0.84 1.52 -12.01
C LEU A 286 -1.54 2.12 -10.80
N LEU A 287 -1.04 1.80 -9.62
CA LEU A 287 -1.60 2.29 -8.38
C LEU A 287 -0.75 3.42 -7.80
N LEU A 288 -1.29 4.64 -7.91
CA LEU A 288 -0.74 5.84 -7.27
C LEU A 288 -1.38 5.98 -5.89
N ASP A 289 -0.72 5.42 -4.88
CA ASP A 289 -1.25 5.31 -3.52
C ASP A 289 -0.63 6.31 -2.55
N GLY A 290 0.01 7.37 -3.03
CA GLY A 290 0.59 8.40 -2.19
C GLY A 290 -0.33 9.56 -1.82
N PHE A 291 -1.64 9.52 -2.12
CA PHE A 291 -2.51 10.68 -1.91
C PHE A 291 -2.58 11.12 -0.44
N GLY A 292 -2.47 12.42 -0.20
CA GLY A 292 -2.37 13.00 1.15
C GLY A 292 -0.96 12.94 1.76
N ARG A 293 0.06 12.41 1.06
CA ARG A 293 1.47 12.55 1.48
C ARG A 293 2.05 13.82 0.87
N GLU A 294 2.19 14.83 1.73
CA GLU A 294 2.56 16.21 1.36
C GLU A 294 3.90 16.65 2.00
N ALA A 295 4.74 15.69 2.37
CA ALA A 295 6.02 15.94 3.01
C ALA A 295 7.02 16.60 2.04
N SER A 296 7.68 17.67 2.47
CA SER A 296 8.68 18.39 1.67
C SER A 296 10.01 17.64 1.48
N HIS A 297 10.18 16.50 2.17
CA HIS A 297 11.39 15.69 2.10
C HIS A 297 11.04 14.22 2.33
N ARG A 298 11.39 13.38 1.34
CA ARG A 298 11.25 11.94 1.46
C ARG A 298 12.49 11.35 2.15
N GLN A 299 12.26 10.60 3.23
CA GLN A 299 13.34 9.96 4.01
C GLN A 299 13.89 8.68 3.35
N ARG A 300 13.14 8.09 2.40
CA ARG A 300 13.48 6.83 1.72
C ARG A 300 13.59 7.04 0.21
N GLY A 301 14.81 6.93 -0.31
CA GLY A 301 15.11 7.02 -1.74
C GLY A 301 15.42 8.45 -2.21
N PRO A 302 15.97 8.60 -3.43
CA PRO A 302 16.42 9.89 -3.96
C PRO A 302 15.32 10.69 -4.70
N ILE A 303 14.07 10.23 -4.67
CA ILE A 303 12.95 10.79 -5.44
C ILE A 303 12.07 11.62 -4.49
N ASP A 304 11.77 12.86 -4.87
CA ASP A 304 10.81 13.70 -4.14
C ASP A 304 9.41 13.10 -4.26
N ASP A 305 8.67 13.09 -3.16
CA ASP A 305 7.27 12.70 -3.19
C ASP A 305 6.46 13.73 -3.99
N PRO A 306 5.77 13.33 -5.07
CA PRO A 306 4.82 14.23 -5.70
C PRO A 306 3.74 14.59 -4.68
N ASN A 307 3.20 15.81 -4.73
CA ASN A 307 1.96 16.13 -4.04
C ASN A 307 0.75 15.64 -4.84
N ASP A 308 -0.45 15.75 -4.26
CA ASP A 308 -1.70 15.34 -4.92
C ASP A 308 -1.91 16.04 -6.28
N GLY A 309 -1.58 17.32 -6.37
CA GLY A 309 -1.71 18.08 -7.62
C GLY A 309 -0.82 17.53 -8.73
N VAL A 310 0.39 17.07 -8.39
CA VAL A 310 1.33 16.44 -9.32
C VAL A 310 0.86 15.03 -9.68
N ARG A 311 0.40 14.22 -8.71
CA ARG A 311 -0.18 12.89 -8.99
C ARG A 311 -1.34 12.98 -9.98
N LEU A 312 -2.23 13.96 -9.80
CA LEU A 312 -3.35 14.19 -10.73
C LEU A 312 -2.88 14.58 -12.14
N ASN A 313 -1.77 15.30 -12.28
CA ASN A 313 -1.21 15.55 -13.62
C ASN A 313 -0.76 14.24 -14.28
N TYR A 314 -0.16 13.32 -13.50
CA TYR A 314 0.30 12.02 -14.03
C TYR A 314 -0.90 11.19 -14.52
N LEU A 315 -1.95 11.13 -13.71
CA LEU A 315 -3.19 10.42 -14.07
C LEU A 315 -3.83 11.01 -15.34
N MET A 316 -3.88 12.34 -15.47
CA MET A 316 -4.43 12.97 -16.67
C MET A 316 -3.59 12.63 -17.92
N THR A 317 -2.27 12.71 -17.83
CA THR A 317 -1.38 12.34 -18.94
C THR A 317 -1.57 10.89 -19.38
N LEU A 318 -1.75 9.95 -18.43
CA LEU A 318 -1.99 8.55 -18.75
C LEU A 318 -3.39 8.31 -19.34
N ALA A 319 -4.41 8.99 -18.83
CA ALA A 319 -5.77 8.92 -19.36
C ALA A 319 -5.86 9.49 -20.79
N GLU A 320 -5.24 10.64 -21.05
CA GLU A 320 -5.17 11.24 -22.41
C GLU A 320 -4.43 10.34 -23.42
N ALA A 321 -3.53 9.47 -22.93
CA ALA A 321 -2.85 8.46 -23.74
C ALA A 321 -3.68 7.17 -23.93
N GLY A 322 -4.91 7.09 -23.40
CA GLY A 322 -5.82 5.95 -23.56
C GLY A 322 -5.64 4.82 -22.55
N TYR A 323 -5.03 5.10 -21.41
CA TYR A 323 -4.78 4.12 -20.33
C TYR A 323 -5.65 4.36 -19.09
N GLU A 324 -6.81 4.98 -19.24
CA GLU A 324 -7.72 5.30 -18.14
C GLU A 324 -8.19 4.06 -17.36
N GLN A 325 -8.20 2.87 -17.98
CA GLN A 325 -8.65 1.63 -17.36
C GLN A 325 -7.60 0.98 -16.43
N GLN A 326 -6.35 1.42 -16.51
CA GLN A 326 -5.22 0.92 -15.74
C GLN A 326 -5.01 1.74 -14.46
N LEU A 327 -5.67 2.89 -14.31
CA LEU A 327 -5.41 3.83 -13.24
C LEU A 327 -6.11 3.43 -11.93
N LEU A 328 -5.35 3.36 -10.85
CA LEU A 328 -5.85 3.18 -9.49
C LEU A 328 -5.23 4.24 -8.58
N ILE A 329 -5.98 4.69 -7.58
CA ILE A 329 -5.46 5.62 -6.57
C ILE A 329 -5.85 5.18 -5.16
N SER A 330 -4.99 5.45 -4.18
CA SER A 330 -5.25 5.20 -2.76
C SER A 330 -4.38 6.12 -1.90
N HIS A 331 -4.33 5.89 -0.59
CA HIS A 331 -3.46 6.61 0.34
C HIS A 331 -2.33 5.75 0.91
N ASP A 332 -2.49 4.42 0.89
CA ASP A 332 -1.63 3.47 1.61
C ASP A 332 -1.47 3.95 3.07
N LEU A 333 -2.61 4.16 3.74
CA LEU A 333 -2.61 4.61 5.13
C LEU A 333 -2.08 3.51 6.04
N ALA A 334 -0.78 3.59 6.35
CA ALA A 334 -0.07 2.64 7.20
C ALA A 334 0.42 3.23 8.54
N LEU A 335 0.38 4.56 8.71
CA LEU A 335 0.93 5.26 9.89
C LEU A 335 -0.12 6.08 10.64
N GLN A 336 -0.08 6.05 11.96
CA GLN A 336 -1.10 6.68 12.83
C GLN A 336 -1.26 8.18 12.58
N HIS A 337 -0.16 8.92 12.41
CA HIS A 337 -0.20 10.36 12.13
C HIS A 337 -0.85 10.75 10.80
N TRP A 338 -1.07 9.78 9.90
CA TRP A 338 -1.77 10.03 8.64
C TRP A 338 -3.30 9.96 8.79
N TYR A 339 -3.84 9.40 9.87
CA TYR A 339 -5.26 9.47 10.21
C TYR A 339 -5.70 10.91 10.47
N ARG A 340 -6.95 11.21 10.09
CA ARG A 340 -7.56 12.52 10.32
C ARG A 340 -7.59 12.87 11.81
N ARG A 341 -7.86 11.89 12.66
CA ARG A 341 -7.88 12.04 14.13
C ARG A 341 -6.58 12.58 14.71
N TYR A 342 -5.45 12.31 14.06
CA TYR A 342 -4.11 12.71 14.49
C TYR A 342 -3.52 13.84 13.64
N GLY A 343 -4.37 14.58 12.92
CA GLY A 343 -3.97 15.73 12.11
C GLY A 343 -3.45 15.38 10.72
N GLY A 344 -3.62 14.13 10.28
CA GLY A 344 -3.42 13.72 8.89
C GLY A 344 -4.65 13.94 8.01
N PHE A 345 -4.59 13.37 6.81
CA PHE A 345 -5.65 13.49 5.82
C PHE A 345 -6.76 12.45 6.01
N GLY A 346 -6.45 11.23 6.47
CA GLY A 346 -7.43 10.14 6.65
C GLY A 346 -8.03 9.61 5.33
N TRP A 347 -8.78 8.50 5.42
CA TRP A 347 -9.33 7.83 4.23
C TRP A 347 -10.35 8.68 3.45
N GLN A 348 -11.00 9.64 4.11
CA GLN A 348 -11.99 10.48 3.46
C GLN A 348 -11.36 11.48 2.48
N HIS A 349 -10.04 11.70 2.51
CA HIS A 349 -9.38 12.73 1.71
C HIS A 349 -9.58 12.57 0.21
N ILE A 350 -9.44 11.35 -0.34
CA ILE A 350 -9.76 11.10 -1.75
C ILE A 350 -11.21 11.49 -2.08
N PRO A 351 -12.23 10.94 -1.42
CA PRO A 351 -13.60 11.28 -1.77
C PRO A 351 -14.02 12.72 -1.40
N GLU A 352 -13.43 13.33 -0.38
CA GLU A 352 -13.75 14.69 0.09
C GLU A 352 -13.03 15.78 -0.73
N THR A 353 -11.71 15.69 -0.84
CA THR A 353 -10.84 16.76 -1.34
C THR A 353 -10.32 16.45 -2.74
N VAL A 354 -9.75 15.26 -2.95
CA VAL A 354 -9.09 14.91 -4.22
C VAL A 354 -10.10 14.90 -5.36
N GLN A 355 -11.31 14.38 -5.16
CA GLN A 355 -12.38 14.47 -6.16
C GLN A 355 -12.68 15.92 -6.60
N GLN A 356 -12.65 16.88 -5.68
CA GLN A 356 -12.86 18.29 -6.04
C GLN A 356 -11.67 18.84 -6.82
N LEU A 357 -10.46 18.44 -6.43
CA LEU A 357 -9.24 18.81 -7.16
C LEU A 357 -9.20 18.18 -8.56
N MET A 358 -9.67 16.95 -8.73
CA MET A 358 -9.84 16.29 -10.04
C MET A 358 -10.75 17.13 -10.94
N ARG A 359 -11.93 17.53 -10.46
CA ARG A 359 -12.85 18.39 -11.23
C ARG A 359 -12.21 19.73 -11.59
N TYR A 360 -11.54 20.36 -10.63
CA TYR A 360 -10.81 21.61 -10.86
C TYR A 360 -9.73 21.48 -11.93
N LYS A 361 -9.08 20.31 -12.03
CA LYS A 361 -8.04 19.99 -13.01
C LYS A 361 -8.58 19.41 -14.32
N GLY A 362 -9.90 19.43 -14.54
CA GLY A 362 -10.51 19.06 -15.82
C GLY A 362 -10.85 17.58 -15.98
N PHE A 363 -10.81 16.77 -14.92
CA PHE A 363 -11.34 15.42 -14.97
C PHE A 363 -12.87 15.50 -15.06
N ASP A 364 -13.45 14.89 -16.10
CA ASP A 364 -14.89 14.72 -16.16
C ASP A 364 -15.38 13.63 -15.19
N GLN A 365 -16.69 13.55 -14.97
CA GLN A 365 -17.25 12.59 -14.02
C GLN A 365 -17.05 11.14 -14.47
N GLN A 366 -16.98 10.87 -15.78
CA GLN A 366 -16.76 9.53 -16.31
C GLN A 366 -15.36 9.03 -15.95
N LEU A 367 -14.32 9.85 -16.11
CA LEU A 367 -12.95 9.50 -15.74
C LEU A 367 -12.80 9.38 -14.20
N ILE A 368 -13.46 10.24 -13.43
CA ILE A 368 -13.48 10.13 -11.95
C ILE A 368 -14.09 8.79 -11.54
N ASP A 369 -15.25 8.42 -12.09
CA ASP A 369 -15.92 7.16 -11.78
C ASP A 369 -15.09 5.96 -12.27
N GLN A 370 -14.42 6.09 -13.43
CA GLN A 370 -13.51 5.06 -13.94
C GLN A 370 -12.40 4.75 -12.92
N ILE A 371 -11.74 5.78 -12.40
CA ILE A 371 -10.62 5.65 -11.46
C ILE A 371 -11.07 5.16 -10.07
N LEU A 372 -12.15 5.73 -9.53
CA LEU A 372 -12.56 5.50 -8.14
C LEU A 372 -13.49 4.30 -7.95
N ILE A 373 -14.18 3.87 -9.02
CA ILE A 373 -15.24 2.87 -8.95
C ILE A 373 -14.97 1.72 -9.93
N GLU A 374 -14.88 2.00 -11.23
CA GLU A 374 -14.87 0.94 -12.23
C GLU A 374 -13.55 0.15 -12.26
N ASN A 375 -12.39 0.80 -12.15
CA ASN A 375 -11.10 0.13 -12.15
C ASN A 375 -10.89 -0.76 -10.92
N PRO A 376 -11.12 -0.29 -9.67
CA PRO A 376 -11.08 -1.17 -8.51
C PRO A 376 -12.11 -2.31 -8.59
N ARG A 377 -13.33 -2.02 -9.06
CA ARG A 377 -14.36 -3.06 -9.25
C ARG A 377 -13.92 -4.13 -10.23
N ARG A 378 -13.37 -3.75 -11.38
CA ARG A 378 -12.82 -4.66 -12.40
C ARG A 378 -11.70 -5.53 -11.82
N LEU A 379 -10.76 -4.92 -11.09
CA LEU A 379 -9.66 -5.64 -10.46
C LEU A 379 -10.14 -6.65 -9.41
N LEU A 380 -11.12 -6.29 -8.58
CA LEU A 380 -11.55 -7.11 -7.45
C LEU A 380 -12.62 -8.17 -7.81
N THR A 381 -13.33 -8.00 -8.91
CA THR A 381 -14.39 -8.94 -9.32
C THR A 381 -13.75 -10.27 -9.71
N SER A 382 -14.21 -11.38 -9.13
CA SER A 382 -13.68 -12.71 -9.50
C SER A 382 -14.17 -13.14 -10.89
N PRO A 383 -13.31 -13.72 -11.74
CA PRO A 383 -13.68 -14.16 -13.09
C PRO A 383 -14.72 -15.29 -13.13
#